data_AF-C4JNJ7-F1
#
_entry.id   AF-C4JNJ7-F1
#
_cell.length_a   1.000
_cell.length_b   1.000
_cell.length_c   1.000
_cell.angle_alpha   90.00
_cell.angle_beta   90.00
_cell.angle_gamma   90.00
#
_symmetry.space_group_name_H-M   'P 1'
#
loop_
_entity.id
_entity.type
_entity.pdbx_description
1 polymer ?
#
loop_
_entity_poly.entity_id
_entity_poly.type
_entity_poly.pdbx_seq_one_letter_code
_entity_poly.pdbx_strand_id
1 'polypeptide(L)'
;MASKYNLIDYDPEEERDKDPNGAPLDNLISAADYMRDLLCTHGVKFAVMGGFAMLCHGSSRTTRDIDIVVDASMSRLWQLLEPEPR
;
A
#
# COMPACT_ATOMS: atom_id res chain seq x y z
N MET A 1 -9.82 13.22 1.24
CA MET A 1 -9.64 13.09 -0.22
C MET A 1 -8.22 12.66 -0.46
N ALA A 2 -7.98 11.58 -1.20
CA ALA A 2 -6.63 11.19 -1.59
C ALA A 2 -6.09 12.23 -2.59
N SER A 3 -4.92 12.79 -2.31
CA SER A 3 -4.21 13.67 -3.25
C SER A 3 -3.56 12.81 -4.34
N LYS A 4 -3.70 13.22 -5.60
CA LYS A 4 -2.93 12.61 -6.70
C LYS A 4 -1.53 13.24 -6.68
N TYR A 5 -0.49 12.41 -6.70
CA TYR A 5 0.90 12.85 -6.80
C TYR A 5 1.60 12.14 -7.97
N ASN A 6 2.64 12.79 -8.50
CA ASN A 6 3.49 12.20 -9.54
C ASN A 6 4.62 11.42 -8.86
N LEU A 7 4.80 10.15 -9.24
CA LEU A 7 5.89 9.30 -8.72
C LEU A 7 7.27 9.86 -9.02
N ILE A 8 7.43 10.59 -10.13
CA ILE A 8 8.72 11.21 -10.50
C ILE A 8 9.08 12.35 -9.53
N ASP A 9 8.05 13.06 -9.05
CA ASP A 9 8.20 14.23 -8.18
C ASP A 9 8.01 13.89 -6.70
N TYR A 10 7.84 12.60 -6.37
CA TYR A 10 7.57 12.14 -5.01
C TYR A 10 8.87 11.95 -4.23
N ASP A 11 9.08 12.82 -3.23
CA ASP A 11 10.12 12.64 -2.21
C ASP A 11 9.48 12.13 -0.91
N PRO A 12 9.73 10.87 -0.52
CA PRO A 12 9.16 10.32 0.70
C PRO A 12 9.67 11.04 1.96
N GLU A 13 10.91 11.56 1.97
CA GLU A 13 11.49 12.25 3.13
C GLU A 13 10.86 13.63 3.33
N GLU A 14 10.71 14.41 2.26
CA GLU A 14 10.07 15.72 2.29
C GLU A 14 8.61 15.63 2.79
N GLU A 15 7.87 14.60 2.37
CA GLU A 15 6.52 14.35 2.84
C GLU A 15 6.50 13.90 4.32
N ARG A 16 7.56 13.23 4.82
CA ARG A 16 7.64 12.91 6.26
C ARG A 16 7.77 14.15 7.11
N ASP A 17 8.54 15.13 6.65
CA ASP A 17 8.78 16.36 7.38
C ASP A 17 7.54 17.25 7.41
N LYS A 18 6.75 17.27 6.32
CA LYS A 18 5.48 18.02 6.25
C LYS A 18 4.36 17.39 7.07
N ASP A 19 4.23 16.06 7.03
CA ASP A 19 3.23 15.30 7.77
C ASP A 19 3.89 14.16 8.55
N PRO A 20 4.40 14.43 9.76
CA PRO A 20 5.13 13.44 10.57
C PRO A 20 4.24 12.28 11.05
N ASN A 21 2.93 12.50 11.15
CA ASN A 21 1.97 11.48 11.57
C ASN A 21 1.57 10.56 10.41
N GLY A 22 1.63 11.07 9.18
CA GLY A 22 1.29 10.34 7.97
C GLY A 22 -0.21 10.17 7.79
N ALA A 23 -0.59 9.32 6.83
CA ALA A 23 -1.99 9.04 6.53
C ALA A 23 -2.71 8.42 7.74
N PRO A 24 -4.01 8.75 7.96
CA PRO A 24 -4.84 8.07 8.95
C PRO A 24 -4.78 6.54 8.79
N LEU A 25 -4.74 5.80 9.91
CA LEU A 25 -4.67 4.35 9.90
C LEU A 25 -5.80 3.70 9.07
N ASP A 26 -7.00 4.27 9.12
CA ASP A 26 -8.16 3.79 8.36
C ASP A 26 -7.90 3.79 6.85
N ASN A 27 -7.08 4.71 6.33
CA ASN A 27 -6.71 4.73 4.92
C ASN A 27 -5.78 3.55 4.57
N LEU A 28 -4.84 3.23 5.47
CA LEU A 28 -3.93 2.09 5.29
C LEU A 28 -4.69 0.76 5.35
N ILE A 29 -5.63 0.64 6.30
CA ILE A 29 -6.52 -0.53 6.41
C ILE A 29 -7.36 -0.66 5.15
N SER A 30 -7.97 0.43 4.67
CA SER A 30 -8.79 0.42 3.45
C SER A 30 -7.97 0.01 2.23
N ALA A 31 -6.73 0.50 2.10
CA ALA A 31 -5.83 0.11 1.02
C ALA A 31 -5.43 -1.38 1.12
N ALA A 32 -5.15 -1.86 2.33
CA ALA A 32 -4.79 -3.26 2.56
C ALA A 32 -5.95 -4.21 2.25
N ASP A 33 -7.17 -3.86 2.66
CA ASP A 33 -8.38 -4.63 2.36
C ASP A 33 -8.66 -4.66 0.86
N TYR A 34 -8.55 -3.52 0.18
CA TYR A 34 -8.70 -3.46 -1.28
C TYR A 34 -7.69 -4.37 -2.01
N MET A 35 -6.41 -4.28 -1.65
CA MET A 35 -5.38 -5.12 -2.25
C MET A 35 -5.57 -6.61 -1.92
N ARG A 36 -5.96 -6.93 -0.68
CA ARG A 36 -6.31 -8.30 -0.26
C ARG A 36 -7.41 -8.86 -1.16
N ASP A 37 -8.50 -8.11 -1.33
CA ASP A 37 -9.65 -8.57 -2.09
C ASP A 37 -9.32 -8.76 -3.57
N LEU A 38 -8.56 -7.83 -4.17
CA LEU A 38 -8.11 -7.91 -5.55
C LEU A 38 -7.22 -9.15 -5.80
N LEU A 39 -6.23 -9.37 -4.94
CA LEU A 39 -5.28 -10.49 -5.08
C LEU A 39 -5.96 -11.84 -4.80
N CYS A 40 -6.82 -11.91 -3.78
CA CYS A 40 -7.62 -13.10 -3.47
C CYS A 40 -8.56 -13.48 -4.62
N THR A 41 -9.26 -12.50 -5.20
CA THR A 41 -10.18 -12.71 -6.33
C THR A 41 -9.47 -13.34 -7.53
N HIS A 42 -8.20 -13.01 -7.73
CA HIS A 42 -7.39 -13.53 -8.82
C HIS A 42 -6.50 -14.72 -8.46
N GLY A 43 -6.66 -15.28 -7.25
CA GLY A 43 -5.92 -16.45 -6.78
C GLY A 43 -4.41 -16.21 -6.62
N VAL A 44 -3.98 -14.98 -6.41
CA VAL A 44 -2.57 -14.63 -6.18
C VAL A 44 -2.26 -14.81 -4.70
N LYS A 45 -1.24 -15.61 -4.37
CA LYS A 45 -0.76 -15.70 -2.98
C LYS A 45 0.06 -14.45 -2.66
N PHE A 46 -0.10 -13.92 -1.46
CA PHE A 46 0.63 -12.74 -1.02
C PHE A 46 0.82 -12.74 0.49
N ALA A 47 1.71 -11.87 0.96
CA ALA A 47 1.86 -11.54 2.36
C ALA A 47 2.12 -10.04 2.50
N VAL A 48 1.54 -9.44 3.55
CA VAL A 48 1.85 -8.07 3.94
C VAL A 48 3.21 -8.05 4.65
N MET A 49 4.04 -7.06 4.34
CA MET A 49 5.33 -6.82 4.97
C MET A 49 5.48 -5.35 5.37
N GLY A 50 6.68 -4.95 5.77
CA GLY A 50 7.01 -3.54 6.03
C GLY A 50 6.33 -2.95 7.26
N GLY A 51 6.16 -1.63 7.25
CA GLY A 51 5.66 -0.88 8.41
C GLY A 51 4.22 -1.25 8.80
N PHE A 52 3.36 -1.50 7.81
CA PHE A 52 1.97 -1.87 8.06
C PHE A 52 1.84 -3.26 8.71
N ALA A 53 2.65 -4.25 8.29
CA ALA A 53 2.70 -5.54 8.98
C ALA A 53 3.09 -5.39 10.46
N MET A 54 4.06 -4.51 10.76
CA MET A 54 4.46 -4.24 12.14
C MET A 54 3.34 -3.58 12.94
N LEU A 55 2.57 -2.66 12.35
CA LEU A 55 1.38 -2.07 12.98
C LEU A 55 0.33 -3.14 13.31
N CYS A 56 0.06 -4.07 12.40
CA CYS A 56 -0.85 -5.20 12.65
C CYS A 56 -0.38 -6.09 13.83
N HIS A 57 0.91 -6.12 14.11
CA HIS A 57 1.49 -6.82 15.26
C HIS A 57 1.64 -5.96 16.52
N GLY A 58 1.01 -4.77 16.56
CA GLY A 58 0.97 -3.91 17.75
C GLY A 58 2.15 -2.95 17.90
N SER A 59 2.95 -2.77 16.85
CA SER A 59 3.97 -1.71 16.84
C SER A 59 3.33 -0.33 16.93
N SER A 60 4.03 0.63 17.54
CA SER A 60 3.65 2.05 17.56
C SER A 60 4.31 2.87 16.45
N ARG A 61 5.06 2.22 15.55
CA ARG A 61 5.76 2.90 14.45
C ARG A 61 4.76 3.30 13.36
N THR A 62 4.76 4.58 12.98
CA THR A 62 3.95 5.06 11.86
C THR A 62 4.48 4.57 10.51
N THR A 63 3.58 4.35 9.56
CA THR A 63 3.87 4.02 8.16
C THR A 63 2.93 4.82 7.26
N ARG A 64 3.29 5.02 6.00
CA ARG A 64 2.47 5.83 5.06
C ARG A 64 1.95 5.01 3.87
N ASP A 65 2.35 3.76 3.82
CA ASP A 65 2.21 2.81 2.72
C ASP A 65 1.92 1.42 3.27
N ILE A 66 1.53 0.54 2.35
CA ILE A 66 1.43 -0.90 2.59
C ILE A 66 2.40 -1.59 1.64
N ASP A 67 3.23 -2.47 2.17
CA ASP A 67 4.15 -3.28 1.38
C ASP A 67 3.59 -4.70 1.27
N ILE A 68 3.55 -5.24 0.05
CA ILE A 68 3.00 -6.57 -0.22
C ILE A 68 3.98 -7.35 -1.08
N VAL A 69 4.38 -8.53 -0.61
CA VAL A 69 5.09 -9.51 -1.44
C VAL A 69 4.05 -10.45 -2.08
N VAL A 70 4.22 -10.73 -3.37
CA VAL A 70 3.28 -11.54 -4.16
C VAL A 70 3.99 -12.71 -4.83
N ASP A 71 3.30 -13.85 -4.93
CA ASP A 71 3.70 -15.01 -5.74
C ASP A 71 3.15 -14.86 -7.17
N ALA A 72 3.63 -13.84 -7.88
CA ALA A 72 3.25 -13.53 -9.25
C ALA A 72 4.36 -12.78 -10.00
N SER A 73 4.41 -12.91 -11.32
CA SER A 73 5.27 -12.06 -12.15
C SER A 73 4.76 -10.62 -12.17
N MET A 74 5.66 -9.65 -12.39
CA MET A 74 5.28 -8.25 -12.56
C MET A 74 4.35 -8.04 -13.75
N SER A 75 4.54 -8.77 -14.85
CA SER A 75 3.63 -8.73 -16.00
C SER A 75 2.21 -9.17 -15.65
N ARG A 76 2.06 -10.22 -14.83
CA ARG A 76 0.76 -10.66 -14.35
C ARG A 76 0.14 -9.63 -13.42
N LEU A 77 0.92 -9.07 -12.50
CA LEU A 77 0.44 -8.04 -11.59
C LEU A 77 -0.06 -6.80 -12.34
N TRP A 78 0.64 -6.37 -13.40
CA TRP A 78 0.21 -5.25 -14.24
C TRP A 78 -1.13 -5.48 -14.92
N GLN A 79 -1.37 -6.67 -15.46
CA GLN A 79 -2.66 -7.02 -16.07
C GLN A 79 -3.82 -6.99 -15.07
N LEU A 80 -3.55 -7.21 -13.78
CA LEU A 80 -4.56 -7.17 -12.72
C LEU A 80 -4.85 -5.74 -12.25
N LEU A 81 -3.83 -4.90 -12.21
CA LEU A 81 -3.93 -3.53 -11.68
C LEU A 81 -4.36 -2.50 -12.71
N GLU A 82 -3.97 -2.66 -13.98
CA GLU A 82 -4.26 -1.69 -15.04
C GLU A 82 -5.76 -1.41 -15.26
N PRO A 83 -6.66 -2.40 -15.19
CA PRO A 83 -8.10 -2.16 -15.35
C PRO A 83 -8.77 -1.45 -14.15
N GLU A 84 -8.12 -1.43 -12.99
CA GLU A 84 -8.70 -0.88 -11.77
C GLU A 84 -8.74 0.66 -11.80
N PRO A 85 -9.81 1.29 -11.27
CA PRO A 85 -9.95 2.74 -11.29
C PRO A 85 -8.93 3.46 -10.39
N ARG A 86 -8.47 4.65 -10.84
CA ARG A 86 -7.45 5.50 -10.16
C ARG A 86 -7.99 6.76 -9.49
#